data_AF-A0A2D8VJ19-F1
#
_entry.id   AF-A0A2D8VJ19-F1
#
_cell.length_a   1.000
_cell.length_b   1.000
_cell.length_c   1.000
_cell.angle_alpha   90.00
_cell.angle_beta   90.00
_cell.angle_gamma   90.00
#
_symmetry.space_group_name_H-M   'P 1'
#
loop_
_entity.id
_entity.type
_entity.pdbx_description
1 polymer ?
#
loop_
_entity_poly.entity_id
_entity_poly.type
_entity_poly.pdbx_seq_one_letter_code
_entity_poly.pdbx_strand_id
1 'polypeptide(L)' 'NACGANPYPIEVPCHRVVGSNGSIGGFSMRGGIKKKIELLNQENNYEFR' A
#
# COMPACT_ATOMS: atom_id res chain seq x y z
N ASN A 1 -6.31 4.59 11.47
CA ASN A 1 -5.14 4.38 10.58
C ASN A 1 -4.81 5.65 9.82
N ALA A 2 -3.72 6.35 10.17
CA ALA A 2 -3.31 7.57 9.48
C ALA A 2 -2.92 7.35 8.00
N CYS A 3 -2.24 6.24 7.69
CA CYS A 3 -1.83 5.91 6.32
C CYS A 3 -3.00 5.61 5.36
N GLY A 4 -4.13 5.12 5.90
CA GLY A 4 -5.33 4.81 5.12
C GLY A 4 -6.20 6.04 4.81
N ALA A 5 -5.87 7.21 5.36
CA ALA A 5 -6.55 8.48 5.12
C ALA A 5 -5.67 9.45 4.31
N ASN A 6 -4.58 8.96 3.71
CA ASN A 6 -3.66 9.80 2.95
C ASN A 6 -4.35 10.38 1.70
N PRO A 7 -4.50 11.72 1.60
CA PRO A 7 -5.09 12.38 0.43
C PRO A 7 -4.16 12.38 -0.80
N TYR A 8 -2.86 12.14 -0.61
CA TYR A 8 -1.84 12.10 -1.67
C TYR A 8 -1.12 10.73 -1.73
N PRO A 9 -1.81 9.66 -2.16
CA PRO A 9 -1.34 8.27 -2.06
C PRO A 9 -0.18 7.88 -2.99
N ILE A 10 0.23 8.76 -3.90
CA ILE A 10 1.37 8.53 -4.82
C ILE A 10 2.60 9.30 -4.34
N GLU A 11 2.46 10.59 -4.03
CA GLU A 11 3.54 11.45 -3.54
C GLU A 11 4.03 11.03 -2.16
N VAL A 12 3.09 10.66 -1.28
CA VAL A 12 3.40 10.05 0.01
C VAL A 12 3.20 8.54 -0.16
N PRO A 13 4.27 7.72 -0.14
CA PRO A 13 4.24 6.32 -0.53
C PRO A 13 3.63 5.43 0.58
N CYS A 14 2.39 5.71 0.98
CA CYS A 14 1.70 4.98 2.05
C CYS A 14 1.36 3.54 1.66
N HIS A 15 1.45 3.18 0.37
CA HIS A 15 1.41 1.80 -0.10
C HIS A 15 2.59 0.96 0.38
N ARG A 16 3.74 1.56 0.72
CA ARG A 16 4.91 0.86 1.30
C ARG A 16 4.77 0.49 2.78
N VAL A 17 3.80 1.06 3.48
CA VAL A 17 3.58 0.78 4.91
C VAL A 17 2.80 -0.52 5.07
N VAL A 18 3.44 -1.56 5.59
CA VAL A 18 2.85 -2.88 5.87
C VAL A 18 2.94 -3.20 7.36
N GLY A 19 2.09 -4.12 7.84
CA GLY A 19 2.17 -4.60 9.22
C GLY A 19 3.47 -5.37 9.46
N SER A 20 3.99 -5.32 10.69
CA SER A 20 5.20 -6.07 11.08
C SER A 20 5.06 -7.59 10.93
N ASN A 21 3.82 -8.09 10.90
CA ASN A 21 3.47 -9.49 10.62
C ASN A 21 3.30 -9.80 9.11
N GLY A 22 3.66 -8.87 8.22
CA GLY A 22 3.47 -9.01 6.77
C GLY A 22 2.03 -8.72 6.28
N SER A 23 1.11 -8.33 7.17
CA SER A 23 -0.26 -8.02 6.76
C SER A 23 -0.36 -6.72 5.97
N ILE A 24 -1.20 -6.72 4.93
CA ILE A 24 -1.45 -5.53 4.12
C ILE A 24 -2.67 -4.79 4.67
N GLY A 25 -2.41 -3.65 5.31
CA GLY A 25 -3.47 -2.75 5.77
C GLY A 25 -4.16 -2.00 4.63
N GLY A 26 -5.29 -1.36 4.95
CA GLY A 26 -6.09 -0.58 4.00
C GLY A 26 -5.33 0.53 3.26
N PHE A 27 -5.89 0.96 2.14
CA PHE A 27 -5.31 1.97 1.25
C PHE A 27 -6.40 2.94 0.79
N SER A 28 -6.07 4.24 0.73
CA SER A 28 -7.04 5.32 0.48
C SER A 28 -7.49 5.43 -0.98
N MET A 29 -6.73 4.93 -1.95
CA MET A 29 -7.11 5.02 -3.37
C MET A 29 -8.28 4.11 -3.72
N ARG A 30 -9.00 4.50 -4.78
CA ARG A 30 -9.93 3.61 -5.48
C ARG A 30 -9.22 2.30 -5.83
N GLY A 31 -9.84 1.18 -5.44
CA GLY A 31 -9.22 -0.15 -5.53
C GLY A 31 -8.60 -0.65 -4.22
N GLY A 32 -8.47 0.21 -3.20
CA GLY A 32 -8.10 -0.14 -1.84
C GLY A 32 -6.84 -1.02 -1.77
N ILE A 33 -6.92 -2.10 -1.00
CA ILE A 33 -5.81 -3.05 -0.80
C ILE A 33 -5.28 -3.60 -2.14
N LYS A 34 -6.15 -3.87 -3.13
CA LYS A 34 -5.71 -4.37 -4.44
C LYS A 34 -4.79 -3.39 -5.14
N LYS A 35 -5.11 -2.08 -5.08
CA LYS A 35 -4.27 -1.05 -5.69
C LYS A 35 -2.93 -0.88 -4.96
N LYS A 36 -2.93 -1.05 -3.64
CA LYS A 36 -1.71 -1.09 -2.83
C LYS A 36 -0.78 -2.23 -3.22
N ILE A 37 -1.33 -3.43 -3.40
CA ILE A 37 -0.57 -4.60 -3.88
C ILE A 37 -0.02 -4.35 -5.29
N GLU A 38 -0.83 -3.81 -6.20
CA GLU A 38 -0.41 -3.50 -7.56
C GLU A 38 0.77 -2.51 -7.58
N LEU A 39 0.71 -1.45 -6.78
CA LEU A 39 1.81 -0.47 -6.65
C LEU A 39 3.07 -1.10 -6.05
N LEU A 40 2.93 -1.93 -5.01
CA LEU A 40 4.05 -2.67 -4.42
C LEU A 40 4.73 -3.60 -5.44
N ASN A 41 3.94 -4.28 -6.27
CA ASN A 41 4.45 -5.15 -7.33
C ASN A 41 5.13 -4.34 -8.45
N GLN A 42 4.56 -3.19 -8.84
CA GLN A 42 5.12 -2.29 -9.85
C GLN A 42 6.45 -1.66 -9.43
N GLU A 43 6.69 -1.51 -8.11
CA GLU A 43 7.95 -1.01 -7.55
C GLU A 43 9.07 -2.06 -7.48
N ASN A 44 8.87 -3.25 -8.08
CA ASN A 44 9.86 -4.33 -8.23
C ASN A 44 10.43 -4.89 -6.91
N ASN A 45 9.72 -4.80 -5.78
CA ASN A 45 10.21 -5.27 -4.47
C ASN A 45 9.19 -6.09 -3.65
N TYR A 46 8.09 -6.54 -4.26
CA TYR A 46 7.09 -7.37 -3.57
C TYR A 46 6.88 -8.69 -4.33
N GLU A 47 7.81 -9.62 -4.15
CA GLU A 47 7.55 -11.04 -4.44
C GLU A 47 6.68 -11.55 -3.29
N PHE A 48 5.42 -11.88 -3.56
CA PHE A 48 4.56 -12.55 -2.58
C PHE A 48 5.11 -13.97 -2.38
N ARG A 49 6.09 -14.11 -1.49
CA ARG A 49 6.62 -15.38 -1.00
C ARG A 49 5.76 -15.94 0.13
#